data_AF-A6IIG1-F1
#
_entry.id   AF-A6IIG1-F1
#
_cell.length_a   1.000
_cell.length_b   1.000
_cell.length_c   1.000
_cell.angle_alpha   90.00
_cell.angle_beta   90.00
_cell.angle_gamma   90.00
#
_symmetry.space_group_name_H-M   'P 1'
#
loop_
_entity.id
_entity.type
_entity.pdbx_description
1 polymer ?
#
loop_
_entity_poly.entity_id
_entity_poly.type
_entity_poly.pdbx_seq_one_letter_code
_entity_poly.pdbx_strand_id
1 'polypeptide(L)'
;MSPVFPMLTVLTMFYYMCLRRRARTATRGDMMSSHRTIVSNSRTSPLNAEVVQYAKEVVDFSSHYGSENSMSYTMWNLAGVPNVFPSSGDFTQTAVFRTYGTWWDQCPSASLPFRRTPSSFQSQDYVELTFEQQVYPTAVHVLETYHPGAVIRILACSANPYSPNPPAEVRWETLWSERPTKVNASQARQFKPRIKQINFPTNLIRLEVNSSLLDYYTELDAVVLHGTKDKPLLSLKTALVDMNDLEDDDYEEKDGCEMDALNKKFSSATLGDGPSNGYFDKLPYETCVD
;
A
#
# COMPACT_ATOMS: atom_id res chain seq x y z
N MET A 1 24.35 41.42 0.65
CA MET A 1 22.87 41.45 0.73
C MET A 1 22.41 40.01 0.79
N SER A 2 21.95 39.55 1.95
CA SER A 2 21.56 38.15 2.18
C SER A 2 20.20 37.87 1.54
N PRO A 3 19.99 36.72 0.87
CA PRO A 3 18.67 36.34 0.39
C PRO A 3 17.85 35.82 1.57
N VAL A 4 16.70 36.45 1.82
CA VAL A 4 15.70 36.02 2.78
C VAL A 4 14.87 34.92 2.11
N PHE A 5 15.01 33.68 2.59
CA PHE A 5 14.24 32.52 2.13
C PHE A 5 12.74 32.63 2.50
N PRO A 6 11.84 31.92 1.79
CA PRO A 6 10.41 32.16 1.82
C PRO A 6 9.75 31.41 3.00
N MET A 7 9.81 31.98 4.19
CA MET A 7 8.99 31.54 5.35
C MET A 7 7.47 31.70 5.09
N LEU A 8 7.09 32.55 4.12
CA LEU A 8 5.70 32.92 3.87
C LEU A 8 4.91 31.83 3.12
N THR A 9 5.56 30.97 2.33
CA THR A 9 4.90 29.90 1.56
C THR A 9 4.54 28.70 2.43
N VAL A 10 5.42 28.32 3.37
CA VAL A 10 5.18 27.21 4.28
C VAL A 10 4.02 27.51 5.24
N LEU A 11 4.01 28.71 5.82
CA LEU A 11 2.93 29.16 6.73
C LEU A 11 1.57 29.27 6.01
N THR A 12 1.56 29.70 4.74
CA THR A 12 0.33 29.76 3.94
C THR A 12 -0.15 28.37 3.53
N MET A 13 0.74 27.43 3.22
CA MET A 13 0.39 26.02 2.98
C MET A 13 -0.17 25.33 4.24
N PHE A 14 0.45 25.52 5.41
CA PHE A 14 -0.09 25.02 6.68
C PHE A 14 -1.44 25.66 7.01
N TYR A 15 -1.61 26.95 6.73
CA TYR A 15 -2.88 27.65 6.92
C TYR A 15 -3.99 27.10 6.01
N TYR A 16 -3.69 26.84 4.72
CA TYR A 16 -4.64 26.19 3.79
C TYR A 16 -4.96 24.74 4.15
N MET A 17 -3.97 23.97 4.62
CA MET A 17 -4.16 22.62 5.17
C MET A 17 -5.06 22.63 6.42
N CYS A 18 -4.85 23.57 7.34
CA CYS A 18 -5.65 23.73 8.55
C CYS A 18 -7.09 24.23 8.26
N LEU A 19 -7.26 25.12 7.27
CA LEU A 19 -8.58 25.54 6.78
C LEU A 19 -9.36 24.38 6.17
N ARG A 20 -8.70 23.48 5.40
CA ARG A 20 -9.32 22.26 4.88
C ARG A 20 -9.68 21.24 5.97
N ARG A 21 -8.87 21.11 7.04
CA ARG A 21 -9.24 20.30 8.22
C ARG A 21 -10.54 20.79 8.87
N ARG A 22 -10.75 22.12 8.93
CA ARG A 22 -11.95 22.74 9.54
C ARG A 22 -13.19 22.70 8.65
N ALA A 23 -13.03 22.79 7.33
CA ALA A 23 -14.15 22.70 6.39
C ALA A 23 -14.76 21.28 6.34
N ARG A 24 -13.92 20.23 6.47
CA ARG A 24 -14.37 18.82 6.49
C ARG A 24 -15.04 18.41 7.80
N THR A 25 -14.68 19.04 8.93
CA THR A 25 -15.41 18.81 10.20
C THR A 25 -16.72 19.58 10.28
N ALA A 26 -16.82 20.74 9.62
CA ALA A 26 -18.03 21.57 9.62
C ALA A 26 -19.15 21.08 8.68
N THR A 27 -18.86 20.21 7.70
CA THR A 27 -19.89 19.57 6.86
C THR A 27 -20.50 18.33 7.49
N ARG A 28 -20.09 17.95 8.71
CA ARG A 28 -20.79 16.98 9.55
C ARG A 28 -21.97 17.66 10.27
N GLY A 29 -22.91 18.16 9.47
CA GLY A 29 -24.25 18.48 9.93
C GLY A 29 -25.02 17.19 10.15
N ASP A 30 -25.56 17.05 11.37
CA ASP A 30 -26.49 16.00 11.78
C ASP A 30 -27.54 15.71 10.70
N MET A 31 -27.51 14.49 10.15
CA MET A 31 -28.70 13.93 9.53
C MET A 31 -28.92 12.55 10.13
N MET A 32 -29.83 12.52 11.09
CA MET A 32 -30.30 11.36 11.81
C MET A 32 -30.79 10.30 10.81
N SER A 33 -30.04 9.22 10.65
CA SER A 33 -30.59 7.97 10.12
C SER A 33 -30.99 7.12 11.31
N SER A 34 -32.28 7.16 11.65
CA SER A 34 -32.88 6.30 12.66
C SER A 34 -32.98 4.86 12.14
N HIS A 35 -31.85 4.16 12.07
CA HIS A 35 -31.87 2.71 12.07
C HIS A 35 -31.94 2.22 13.51
N ARG A 36 -33.15 1.76 13.88
CA ARG A 36 -33.44 1.06 15.13
C ARG A 36 -32.63 -0.23 15.19
N THR A 37 -31.45 -0.17 15.79
CA THR A 37 -30.66 -1.35 16.16
C THR A 37 -31.38 -2.05 17.31
N ILE A 38 -31.99 -3.20 17.03
CA ILE A 38 -32.44 -4.14 18.06
C ILE A 38 -31.16 -4.63 18.76
N VAL A 39 -30.98 -4.20 20.01
CA VAL A 39 -29.96 -4.74 20.91
C VAL A 39 -30.43 -6.14 21.32
N SER A 40 -29.95 -7.16 20.62
CA SER A 40 -29.89 -8.52 21.17
C SER A 40 -28.50 -8.71 21.77
N ASN A 41 -28.49 -8.77 23.10
CA ASN A 41 -27.32 -8.89 23.96
C ASN A 41 -26.70 -10.30 23.80
N SER A 42 -25.61 -10.42 23.04
CA SER A 42 -24.69 -11.57 23.13
C SER A 42 -23.27 -11.11 22.83
N ARG A 43 -22.45 -11.00 23.88
CA ARG A 43 -21.00 -10.75 23.81
C ARG A 43 -20.30 -11.92 23.13
N THR A 44 -20.03 -11.78 21.84
CA THR A 44 -18.95 -12.47 21.12
C THR A 44 -18.46 -11.51 20.05
N SER A 45 -17.33 -10.85 20.29
CA SER A 45 -16.62 -10.12 19.24
C SER A 45 -16.30 -11.12 18.12
N PRO A 46 -16.69 -10.89 16.86
CA PRO A 46 -16.34 -11.82 15.80
C PRO A 46 -14.82 -11.88 15.68
N LEU A 47 -14.25 -13.07 15.92
CA LEU A 47 -12.88 -13.41 15.59
C LEU A 47 -12.69 -13.05 14.10
N ASN A 48 -11.83 -12.06 13.80
CA ASN A 48 -11.63 -11.45 12.47
C ASN A 48 -12.77 -10.52 11.97
N ALA A 49 -12.99 -9.38 12.64
CA ALA A 49 -13.71 -8.28 12.01
C ALA A 49 -12.90 -7.74 10.80
N GLU A 50 -13.40 -7.94 9.59
CA GLU A 50 -12.85 -7.34 8.37
C GLU A 50 -13.01 -5.82 8.42
N VAL A 51 -11.91 -5.11 8.13
CA VAL A 51 -11.85 -3.67 7.99
C VAL A 51 -11.76 -3.36 6.50
N VAL A 52 -12.70 -2.55 6.01
CA VAL A 52 -12.69 -1.99 4.66
C VAL A 52 -12.60 -0.48 4.78
N GLN A 53 -11.58 0.10 4.15
CA GLN A 53 -11.29 1.52 4.25
C GLN A 53 -10.76 2.08 2.95
N TYR A 54 -11.12 3.32 2.67
CA TYR A 54 -10.55 4.09 1.58
C TYR A 54 -9.26 4.79 2.03
N ALA A 55 -8.42 5.16 1.08
CA ALA A 55 -7.23 5.97 1.37
C ALA A 55 -7.65 7.23 2.14
N LYS A 56 -6.98 7.49 3.26
CA LYS A 56 -7.22 8.67 4.11
C LYS A 56 -6.57 9.90 3.49
N GLU A 57 -5.33 9.76 3.09
CA GLU A 57 -4.54 10.83 2.50
C GLU A 57 -3.51 10.26 1.52
N VAL A 58 -3.08 11.11 0.58
CA VAL A 58 -1.88 10.87 -0.22
C VAL A 58 -0.73 11.49 0.54
N VAL A 59 0.40 10.81 0.67
CA VAL A 59 1.55 11.34 1.42
C VAL A 59 2.75 11.65 0.54
N ASP A 60 2.87 10.94 -0.59
CA ASP A 60 3.98 11.13 -1.53
C ASP A 60 3.57 10.66 -2.93
N PHE A 61 4.21 11.20 -3.96
CA PHE A 61 4.02 10.80 -5.35
C PHE A 61 5.13 11.34 -6.24
N SER A 62 5.43 10.65 -7.34
CA SER A 62 6.44 11.09 -8.31
C SER A 62 5.96 12.23 -9.21
N SER A 63 4.70 12.19 -9.66
CA SER A 63 4.15 13.18 -10.56
C SER A 63 2.63 13.25 -10.51
N HIS A 64 2.07 14.37 -10.97
CA HIS A 64 0.63 14.53 -11.18
C HIS A 64 0.35 15.53 -12.31
N TYR A 65 -0.73 15.34 -13.06
CA TYR A 65 -1.06 16.20 -14.19
C TYR A 65 -1.49 17.60 -13.75
N GLY A 66 -2.33 17.68 -12.72
CA GLY A 66 -2.84 18.94 -12.19
C GLY A 66 -1.74 19.90 -11.74
N SER A 67 -2.00 21.20 -11.84
CA SER A 67 -1.13 22.22 -11.26
C SER A 67 -1.32 22.30 -9.75
N GLU A 68 -0.33 22.83 -9.04
CA GLU A 68 -0.35 22.96 -7.56
C GLU A 68 -1.53 23.79 -7.04
N ASN A 69 -2.03 24.72 -7.86
CA ASN A 69 -3.15 25.60 -7.53
C ASN A 69 -4.51 25.09 -8.04
N SER A 70 -4.55 23.89 -8.65
CA SER A 70 -5.77 23.28 -9.17
C SER A 70 -6.19 22.07 -8.33
N MET A 71 -7.47 21.72 -8.40
CA MET A 71 -7.99 20.45 -7.89
C MET A 71 -8.17 19.41 -9.01
N SER A 72 -8.08 19.84 -10.26
CA SER A 72 -8.27 18.98 -11.43
C SER A 72 -7.08 18.06 -11.64
N TYR A 73 -7.33 16.76 -11.77
CA TYR A 73 -6.33 15.75 -12.14
C TYR A 73 -5.15 15.66 -11.16
N THR A 74 -5.39 15.92 -9.88
CA THR A 74 -4.35 15.88 -8.84
C THR A 74 -4.34 14.55 -8.12
N MET A 75 -3.17 14.07 -7.67
CA MET A 75 -3.07 12.84 -6.88
C MET A 75 -3.90 12.87 -5.59
N TRP A 76 -4.13 14.06 -5.03
CA TRP A 76 -4.99 14.27 -3.85
C TRP A 76 -6.41 13.76 -4.02
N ASN A 77 -6.89 13.58 -5.25
CA ASN A 77 -8.21 13.06 -5.55
C ASN A 77 -8.36 11.57 -5.17
N LEU A 78 -7.26 10.82 -4.97
CA LEU A 78 -7.31 9.44 -4.46
C LEU A 78 -7.75 9.33 -2.99
N ALA A 79 -7.73 10.43 -2.24
CA ALA A 79 -8.08 10.43 -0.83
C ALA A 79 -9.61 10.48 -0.63
N GLY A 80 -10.15 9.46 0.01
CA GLY A 80 -11.57 9.34 0.33
C GLY A 80 -12.32 8.35 -0.58
N VAL A 81 -13.64 8.46 -0.55
CA VAL A 81 -14.55 7.65 -1.37
C VAL A 81 -14.47 8.06 -2.85
N PRO A 82 -14.76 7.14 -3.79
CA PRO A 82 -14.79 7.49 -5.22
C PRO A 82 -15.78 8.60 -5.56
N ASN A 83 -15.42 9.43 -6.53
CA ASN A 83 -16.29 10.49 -7.05
C ASN A 83 -16.91 10.13 -8.41
N VAL A 84 -16.28 9.21 -9.16
CA VAL A 84 -16.59 8.96 -10.59
C VAL A 84 -17.02 7.51 -10.82
N PHE A 85 -16.31 6.56 -10.22
CA PHE A 85 -16.58 5.13 -10.39
C PHE A 85 -18.05 4.80 -10.01
N PRO A 86 -18.79 4.00 -10.82
CA PRO A 86 -18.34 3.15 -11.93
C PRO A 86 -18.37 3.80 -13.31
N SER A 87 -18.53 5.12 -13.40
CA SER A 87 -18.52 5.83 -14.69
C SER A 87 -17.12 5.81 -15.30
N SER A 88 -17.06 5.89 -16.63
CA SER A 88 -15.80 5.95 -17.39
C SER A 88 -15.76 7.18 -18.28
N GLY A 89 -14.60 7.83 -18.34
CA GLY A 89 -14.39 9.07 -19.08
C GLY A 89 -13.28 9.90 -18.47
N ASP A 90 -13.01 11.05 -19.10
CA ASP A 90 -12.05 12.04 -18.63
C ASP A 90 -12.71 12.95 -17.59
N PHE A 91 -12.38 12.75 -16.32
CA PHE A 91 -13.00 13.47 -15.21
C PHE A 91 -11.97 14.20 -14.37
N THR A 92 -12.14 15.51 -14.21
CA THR A 92 -11.21 16.35 -13.41
C THR A 92 -11.09 15.92 -11.94
N GLN A 93 -12.06 15.15 -11.42
CA GLN A 93 -12.08 14.67 -10.04
C GLN A 93 -11.24 13.39 -9.81
N THR A 94 -10.50 12.90 -10.81
CA THR A 94 -9.65 11.71 -10.70
C THR A 94 -8.17 12.09 -10.52
N ALA A 95 -7.33 11.11 -10.21
CA ALA A 95 -5.89 11.26 -10.14
C ALA A 95 -5.21 10.78 -11.42
N VAL A 96 -4.31 11.61 -11.96
CA VAL A 96 -3.67 11.41 -13.26
C VAL A 96 -2.18 11.72 -13.17
N PHE A 97 -1.33 10.80 -13.62
CA PHE A 97 0.11 11.00 -13.71
C PHE A 97 0.48 11.86 -14.93
N ARG A 98 1.67 12.45 -14.95
CA ARG A 98 2.08 13.34 -16.07
C ARG A 98 2.36 12.60 -17.37
N THR A 99 2.65 11.31 -17.30
CA THR A 99 3.18 10.54 -18.42
C THR A 99 2.24 9.40 -18.86
N TYR A 100 2.25 9.13 -20.17
CA TYR A 100 1.61 7.98 -20.82
C TYR A 100 2.29 7.70 -22.16
N GLY A 101 2.21 6.46 -22.63
CA GLY A 101 2.89 6.04 -23.85
C GLY A 101 4.41 6.17 -23.74
N THR A 102 5.09 6.09 -24.88
CA THR A 102 6.56 6.09 -24.94
C THR A 102 7.15 7.43 -25.42
N TRP A 103 6.32 8.43 -25.73
CA TRP A 103 6.77 9.69 -26.31
C TRP A 103 7.74 10.44 -25.38
N TRP A 104 7.49 10.38 -24.07
CA TRP A 104 8.31 11.02 -23.03
C TRP A 104 9.75 10.48 -22.98
N ASP A 105 9.95 9.22 -23.37
CA ASP A 105 11.27 8.58 -23.42
C ASP A 105 12.00 8.87 -24.74
N GLN A 106 11.28 9.30 -25.77
CA GLN A 106 11.80 9.52 -27.12
C GLN A 106 12.08 11.00 -27.41
N CYS A 107 11.60 11.92 -26.56
CA CYS A 107 11.78 13.34 -26.80
C CYS A 107 13.25 13.76 -26.56
N PRO A 108 13.76 14.80 -27.25
CA PRO A 108 15.16 15.23 -27.09
C PRO A 108 15.53 15.65 -25.67
N SER A 109 14.54 16.04 -24.86
CA SER A 109 14.68 16.41 -23.46
C SER A 109 14.49 15.25 -22.49
N ALA A 110 14.33 14.01 -22.98
CA ALA A 110 14.14 12.84 -22.13
C ALA A 110 15.34 12.66 -21.19
N SER A 111 15.04 12.47 -19.90
CA SER A 111 16.07 12.18 -18.92
C SER A 111 16.71 10.82 -19.21
N LEU A 112 18.04 10.76 -19.13
CA LEU A 112 18.75 9.49 -19.28
C LEU A 112 18.42 8.56 -18.09
N PRO A 113 18.25 7.26 -18.33
CA PRO A 113 18.10 6.30 -17.24
C PRO A 113 19.29 6.36 -16.28
N PHE A 114 19.01 6.28 -14.97
CA PHE A 114 20.07 6.22 -13.98
C PHE A 114 20.92 4.97 -14.18
N ARG A 115 22.26 5.13 -14.17
CA ARG A 115 23.20 4.03 -14.46
C ARG A 115 23.05 2.79 -13.58
N ARG A 116 22.51 2.95 -12.37
CA ARG A 116 22.35 1.84 -11.40
C ARG A 116 20.99 1.14 -11.52
N THR A 117 20.03 1.68 -12.28
CA THR A 117 18.70 1.11 -12.39
C THR A 117 18.76 -0.32 -12.95
N PRO A 118 18.22 -1.33 -12.23
CA PRO A 118 18.17 -2.70 -12.73
C PRO A 118 17.40 -2.78 -14.05
N SER A 119 17.82 -3.66 -14.96
CA SER A 119 17.11 -3.87 -16.23
C SER A 119 15.68 -4.41 -16.07
N SER A 120 15.36 -4.99 -14.91
CA SER A 120 14.02 -5.44 -14.54
C SER A 120 13.14 -4.34 -13.94
N PHE A 121 13.68 -3.14 -13.71
CA PHE A 121 12.93 -2.02 -13.15
C PHE A 121 12.03 -1.41 -14.23
N GLN A 122 10.73 -1.44 -13.98
CA GLN A 122 9.71 -1.01 -14.93
C GLN A 122 8.81 0.10 -14.37
N SER A 123 8.96 0.50 -13.11
CA SER A 123 8.17 1.61 -12.55
C SER A 123 8.57 2.92 -13.21
N GLN A 124 7.59 3.69 -13.66
CA GLN A 124 7.80 5.04 -14.21
C GLN A 124 7.37 6.10 -13.20
N ASP A 125 6.25 5.86 -12.52
CA ASP A 125 5.67 6.77 -11.54
C ASP A 125 5.19 5.98 -10.30
N TYR A 126 4.96 6.67 -9.19
CA TYR A 126 4.40 6.09 -7.98
C TYR A 126 3.49 7.07 -7.22
N VAL A 127 2.63 6.53 -6.38
CA VAL A 127 1.85 7.27 -5.37
C VAL A 127 1.78 6.48 -4.07
N GLU A 128 1.86 7.19 -2.95
CA GLU A 128 1.76 6.65 -1.61
C GLU A 128 0.52 7.13 -0.88
N LEU A 129 -0.18 6.18 -0.27
CA LEU A 129 -1.49 6.38 0.33
C LEU A 129 -1.47 5.87 1.77
N THR A 130 -1.85 6.72 2.72
CA THR A 130 -2.09 6.29 4.08
C THR A 130 -3.55 5.91 4.30
N PHE A 131 -3.77 5.04 5.26
CA PHE A 131 -5.07 4.56 5.70
C PHE A 131 -5.26 4.83 7.19
N GLU A 132 -6.53 4.90 7.61
CA GLU A 132 -6.87 5.25 8.99
C GLU A 132 -6.40 4.19 9.99
N GLN A 133 -6.60 2.92 9.67
CA GLN A 133 -6.29 1.80 10.55
C GLN A 133 -5.17 0.94 9.95
N GLN A 134 -4.19 0.56 10.77
CA GLN A 134 -3.25 -0.49 10.41
C GLN A 134 -3.96 -1.84 10.39
N VAL A 135 -3.79 -2.58 9.29
CA VAL A 135 -4.44 -3.89 9.08
C VAL A 135 -3.47 -4.85 8.42
N TYR A 136 -3.69 -6.14 8.59
CA TYR A 136 -3.09 -7.17 7.74
C TYR A 136 -3.86 -7.20 6.41
N PRO A 137 -3.26 -6.81 5.27
CA PRO A 137 -3.98 -6.68 4.01
C PRO A 137 -4.53 -8.03 3.52
N THR A 138 -5.83 -8.08 3.29
CA THR A 138 -6.51 -9.21 2.64
C THR A 138 -6.78 -8.92 1.17
N ALA A 139 -7.01 -7.66 0.81
CA ALA A 139 -7.10 -7.21 -0.58
C ALA A 139 -6.73 -5.72 -0.71
N VAL A 140 -6.26 -5.34 -1.90
CA VAL A 140 -6.14 -3.94 -2.32
C VAL A 140 -6.90 -3.81 -3.63
N HIS A 141 -7.87 -2.90 -3.67
CA HIS A 141 -8.63 -2.61 -4.87
C HIS A 141 -8.29 -1.21 -5.37
N VAL A 142 -8.04 -1.07 -6.65
CA VAL A 142 -7.85 0.23 -7.32
C VAL A 142 -9.03 0.46 -8.25
N LEU A 143 -9.70 1.61 -8.11
CA LEU A 143 -10.81 1.98 -8.97
C LEU A 143 -10.25 2.79 -10.14
N GLU A 144 -10.07 2.14 -11.28
CA GLU A 144 -9.55 2.75 -12.51
C GLU A 144 -10.75 3.19 -13.35
N THR A 145 -10.85 4.48 -13.67
CA THR A 145 -12.02 5.05 -14.35
C THR A 145 -11.79 5.35 -15.82
N TYR A 146 -10.54 5.54 -16.24
CA TYR A 146 -10.19 5.86 -17.63
C TYR A 146 -8.81 5.27 -17.98
N HIS A 147 -8.69 4.68 -19.18
CA HIS A 147 -7.49 3.96 -19.66
C HIS A 147 -6.81 3.12 -18.56
N PRO A 148 -7.49 2.06 -18.06
CA PRO A 148 -6.96 1.23 -16.98
C PRO A 148 -5.73 0.42 -17.42
N GLY A 149 -4.95 -0.06 -16.46
CA GLY A 149 -3.84 -0.99 -16.70
C GLY A 149 -2.45 -0.44 -16.43
N ALA A 150 -2.34 0.75 -15.83
CA ALA A 150 -1.04 1.32 -15.50
C ALA A 150 -0.41 0.74 -14.23
N VAL A 151 -1.21 0.25 -13.27
CA VAL A 151 -0.68 -0.27 -12.00
C VAL A 151 0.09 -1.57 -12.23
N ILE A 152 1.38 -1.58 -11.89
CA ILE A 152 2.28 -2.73 -12.08
C ILE A 152 2.87 -3.28 -10.78
N ARG A 153 2.81 -2.53 -9.68
CA ARG A 153 3.24 -3.01 -8.36
C ARG A 153 2.44 -2.37 -7.25
N ILE A 154 2.17 -3.16 -6.22
CA ILE A 154 1.57 -2.72 -4.96
C ILE A 154 2.54 -3.11 -3.85
N LEU A 155 2.96 -2.15 -3.03
CA LEU A 155 3.82 -2.38 -1.88
C LEU A 155 3.13 -1.96 -0.59
N ALA A 156 3.42 -2.67 0.49
CA ALA A 156 3.06 -2.32 1.85
C ALA A 156 4.29 -1.88 2.64
N CYS A 157 4.14 -0.81 3.41
CA CYS A 157 5.16 -0.32 4.30
C CYS A 157 4.93 -0.82 5.73
N SER A 158 5.97 -1.31 6.41
CA SER A 158 5.86 -1.85 7.77
C SER A 158 5.56 -0.81 8.82
N ALA A 159 5.97 0.44 8.61
CA ALA A 159 5.72 1.56 9.49
C ALA A 159 5.80 2.86 8.70
N ASN A 160 4.94 3.82 9.03
CA ASN A 160 4.85 5.08 8.27
C ASN A 160 6.07 5.99 8.55
N PRO A 161 6.95 6.24 7.55
CA PRO A 161 8.13 7.09 7.72
C PRO A 161 7.78 8.58 7.88
N TYR A 162 6.58 8.99 7.48
CA TYR A 162 6.12 10.38 7.56
C TYR A 162 5.44 10.70 8.90
N SER A 163 5.39 9.75 9.84
CA SER A 163 4.82 9.99 11.16
C SER A 163 5.68 10.97 11.98
N PRO A 164 5.09 11.72 12.95
CA PRO A 164 5.85 12.67 13.76
C PRO A 164 7.03 12.05 14.52
N ASN A 165 6.94 10.75 14.81
CA ASN A 165 8.00 9.95 15.42
C ASN A 165 8.38 8.82 14.45
N PRO A 166 9.23 9.10 13.45
CA PRO A 166 9.54 8.13 12.40
C PRO A 166 10.21 6.88 13.01
N PRO A 167 9.85 5.68 12.53
CA PRO A 167 10.47 4.44 12.97
C PRO A 167 11.95 4.41 12.55
N ALA A 168 12.79 3.76 13.37
CA ALA A 168 14.22 3.60 13.06
C ALA A 168 14.45 2.72 11.83
N GLU A 169 13.55 1.77 11.58
CA GLU A 169 13.61 0.86 10.44
C GLU A 169 12.26 0.83 9.73
N VAL A 170 12.33 0.94 8.40
CA VAL A 170 11.18 0.88 7.50
C VAL A 170 11.43 -0.23 6.50
N ARG A 171 10.48 -1.15 6.38
CA ARG A 171 10.52 -2.22 5.39
C ARG A 171 9.36 -2.08 4.43
N TRP A 172 9.68 -2.10 3.14
CA TRP A 172 8.71 -2.23 2.07
C TRP A 172 8.62 -3.68 1.61
N GLU A 173 7.40 -4.21 1.53
CA GLU A 173 7.13 -5.54 1.00
C GLU A 173 6.20 -5.47 -0.20
N THR A 174 6.59 -6.14 -1.29
CA THR A 174 5.73 -6.23 -2.49
C THR A 174 4.57 -7.17 -2.22
N LEU A 175 3.35 -6.63 -2.27
CA LEU A 175 2.10 -7.37 -2.18
C LEU A 175 1.75 -8.03 -3.52
N TRP A 176 1.99 -7.33 -4.62
CA TRP A 176 1.72 -7.83 -5.97
C TRP A 176 2.61 -7.08 -6.96
N SER A 177 3.06 -7.78 -8.02
CA SER A 177 3.66 -7.13 -9.17
C SER A 177 3.47 -7.95 -10.44
N GLU A 178 3.23 -7.29 -11.56
CA GLU A 178 3.25 -7.88 -12.89
C GLU A 178 3.99 -6.97 -13.88
N ARG A 179 4.31 -7.51 -15.05
CA ARG A 179 4.88 -6.69 -16.14
C ARG A 179 3.80 -5.79 -16.74
N PRO A 180 4.15 -4.59 -17.23
CA PRO A 180 3.24 -3.75 -17.99
C PRO A 180 2.57 -4.58 -19.10
N THR A 181 1.24 -4.57 -19.11
CA THR A 181 0.44 -5.32 -20.08
C THR A 181 -0.68 -4.43 -20.58
N LYS A 182 -0.93 -4.45 -21.90
CA LYS A 182 -2.03 -3.68 -22.47
C LYS A 182 -3.36 -4.30 -22.05
N VAL A 183 -4.22 -3.49 -21.44
CA VAL A 183 -5.58 -3.90 -21.06
C VAL A 183 -6.52 -3.51 -22.20
N ASN A 184 -7.16 -4.50 -22.82
CA ASN A 184 -8.14 -4.29 -23.89
C ASN A 184 -9.51 -3.92 -23.33
N ALA A 185 -9.57 -2.92 -22.45
CA ALA A 185 -10.80 -2.39 -21.90
C ALA A 185 -10.70 -0.87 -21.79
N SER A 186 -11.62 -0.16 -22.43
CA SER A 186 -11.74 1.30 -22.35
C SER A 186 -12.69 1.75 -21.23
N GLN A 187 -13.31 0.81 -20.53
CA GLN A 187 -14.29 1.07 -19.47
C GLN A 187 -13.65 1.07 -18.09
N ALA A 188 -14.29 1.79 -17.17
CA ALA A 188 -13.94 1.77 -15.76
C ALA A 188 -13.96 0.33 -15.23
N ARG A 189 -12.99 0.01 -14.38
CA ARG A 189 -12.90 -1.30 -13.74
C ARG A 189 -12.42 -1.18 -12.31
N GLN A 190 -12.80 -2.18 -11.53
CA GLN A 190 -12.20 -2.38 -10.23
C GLN A 190 -11.04 -3.37 -10.40
N PHE A 191 -9.81 -2.87 -10.33
CA PHE A 191 -8.62 -3.70 -10.38
C PHE A 191 -8.41 -4.39 -9.03
N LYS A 192 -8.45 -5.73 -9.02
CA LYS A 192 -8.42 -6.58 -7.81
C LYS A 192 -7.37 -7.70 -7.95
N PRO A 193 -6.07 -7.36 -7.93
CA PRO A 193 -5.05 -8.40 -7.98
C PRO A 193 -5.10 -9.29 -6.75
N ARG A 194 -4.66 -10.55 -6.89
CA ARG A 194 -4.41 -11.42 -5.75
C ARG A 194 -3.10 -10.99 -5.08
N ILE A 195 -3.19 -10.52 -3.84
CA ILE A 195 -2.03 -10.04 -3.09
C ILE A 195 -1.40 -11.14 -2.25
N LYS A 196 -0.07 -11.07 -2.12
CA LYS A 196 0.73 -11.85 -1.18
C LYS A 196 0.37 -11.45 0.26
N GLN A 197 0.22 -12.45 1.13
CA GLN A 197 0.05 -12.23 2.56
C GLN A 197 1.37 -11.81 3.21
N ILE A 198 1.31 -10.80 4.05
CA ILE A 198 2.45 -10.27 4.82
C ILE A 198 2.27 -10.55 6.31
N ASN A 199 3.37 -10.50 7.06
CA ASN A 199 3.40 -10.86 8.49
C ASN A 199 3.37 -9.65 9.44
N PHE A 200 3.18 -8.44 8.91
CA PHE A 200 3.03 -7.19 9.66
C PHE A 200 1.77 -6.44 9.21
N PRO A 201 1.11 -5.67 10.11
CA PRO A 201 0.03 -4.81 9.71
C PRO A 201 0.59 -3.55 9.03
N THR A 202 -0.18 -2.97 8.11
CA THR A 202 0.21 -1.75 7.40
C THR A 202 -0.97 -0.79 7.30
N ASN A 203 -0.66 0.50 7.25
CA ASN A 203 -1.58 1.54 6.84
C ASN A 203 -0.97 2.44 5.76
N LEU A 204 0.10 2.00 5.08
CA LEU A 204 0.76 2.77 4.04
C LEU A 204 1.02 1.86 2.84
N ILE A 205 0.35 2.17 1.75
CA ILE A 205 0.45 1.44 0.48
C ILE A 205 1.09 2.35 -0.57
N ARG A 206 2.06 1.82 -1.29
CA ARG A 206 2.60 2.44 -2.51
C ARG A 206 2.05 1.71 -3.72
N LEU A 207 1.49 2.46 -4.66
CA LEU A 207 1.22 1.99 -6.02
C LEU A 207 2.36 2.46 -6.91
N GLU A 208 2.97 1.55 -7.65
CA GLU A 208 3.87 1.89 -8.76
C GLU A 208 3.15 1.66 -10.08
N VAL A 209 3.32 2.59 -11.01
CA VAL A 209 2.66 2.58 -12.30
C VAL A 209 3.66 2.64 -13.44
N ASN A 210 3.25 2.07 -14.56
CA ASN A 210 3.89 2.18 -15.86
C ASN A 210 2.81 2.39 -16.91
N SER A 211 2.83 3.55 -17.55
CA SER A 211 1.84 3.96 -18.53
C SER A 211 2.34 3.82 -19.97
N SER A 212 3.52 3.20 -20.19
CA SER A 212 4.18 3.11 -21.49
C SER A 212 3.38 2.40 -22.58
N LEU A 213 2.47 1.50 -22.19
CA LEU A 213 1.59 0.75 -23.10
C LEU A 213 0.20 1.37 -23.28
N LEU A 214 -0.06 2.50 -22.61
CA LEU A 214 -1.34 3.20 -22.71
C LEU A 214 -1.31 4.21 -23.85
N ASP A 215 -2.42 4.26 -24.59
CA ASP A 215 -2.58 5.19 -25.71
C ASP A 215 -2.97 6.60 -25.21
N TYR A 216 -3.36 6.74 -23.95
CA TYR A 216 -3.73 7.99 -23.30
C TYR A 216 -3.53 7.95 -21.78
N TYR A 217 -3.80 9.07 -21.10
CA TYR A 217 -3.72 9.18 -19.65
C TYR A 217 -4.62 8.18 -18.93
N THR A 218 -4.05 7.49 -17.95
CA THR A 218 -4.78 6.66 -16.99
C THR A 218 -5.37 7.52 -15.88
N GLU A 219 -6.58 7.20 -15.44
CA GLU A 219 -7.26 7.87 -14.34
C GLU A 219 -7.63 6.88 -13.24
N LEU A 220 -7.26 7.25 -12.01
CA LEU A 220 -7.56 6.52 -10.78
C LEU A 220 -8.49 7.36 -9.91
N ASP A 221 -9.59 6.77 -9.43
CA ASP A 221 -10.58 7.50 -8.62
C ASP A 221 -10.42 7.22 -7.12
N ALA A 222 -10.17 5.97 -6.73
CA ALA A 222 -9.96 5.63 -5.33
C ALA A 222 -9.15 4.33 -5.16
N VAL A 223 -8.58 4.17 -3.96
CA VAL A 223 -7.95 2.92 -3.52
C VAL A 223 -8.61 2.43 -2.23
N VAL A 224 -8.96 1.15 -2.22
CA VAL A 224 -9.64 0.49 -1.10
C VAL A 224 -8.71 -0.57 -0.52
N LEU A 225 -8.41 -0.44 0.77
CA LEU A 225 -7.68 -1.44 1.54
C LEU A 225 -8.66 -2.27 2.35
N HIS A 226 -8.61 -3.58 2.12
CA HIS A 226 -9.28 -4.58 2.94
C HIS A 226 -8.24 -5.25 3.84
N GLY A 227 -8.60 -5.53 5.09
CA GLY A 227 -7.72 -6.29 5.97
C GLY A 227 -8.34 -6.67 7.30
N THR A 228 -7.60 -7.44 8.09
CA THR A 228 -7.99 -7.81 9.46
C THR A 228 -7.10 -7.10 10.47
N LYS A 229 -7.61 -6.86 11.68
CA LYS A 229 -6.80 -6.33 12.79
C LYS A 229 -5.86 -7.37 13.37
N ASP A 230 -6.33 -8.61 13.37
CA ASP A 230 -5.58 -9.75 13.87
C ASP A 230 -4.67 -10.31 12.79
N LYS A 231 -3.50 -10.77 13.22
CA LYS A 231 -2.54 -11.44 12.35
C LYS A 231 -3.22 -12.63 11.69
N PRO A 232 -3.10 -12.82 10.36
CA PRO A 232 -3.58 -14.03 9.73
C PRO A 232 -2.85 -15.22 10.37
N LEU A 233 -3.59 -16.01 11.13
CA LEU A 233 -3.12 -17.30 11.61
C LEU A 233 -2.96 -18.16 10.36
N LEU A 234 -1.74 -18.24 9.84
CA LEU A 234 -1.39 -19.25 8.85
C LEU A 234 -1.86 -20.58 9.42
N SER A 235 -2.80 -21.21 8.72
CA SER A 235 -3.49 -22.44 9.13
C SER A 235 -2.48 -23.49 9.62
N LEU A 236 -2.24 -23.55 10.92
CA LEU A 236 -1.70 -24.70 11.64
C LEU A 236 -2.79 -25.79 11.59
N LYS A 237 -3.00 -26.38 10.40
CA LYS A 237 -3.90 -27.53 10.20
C LYS A 237 -3.14 -28.82 9.88
N THR A 238 -1.90 -28.95 10.34
CA THR A 238 -1.15 -30.22 10.25
C THR A 238 -0.49 -30.62 11.57
N ALA A 239 -0.90 -30.06 12.70
CA ALA A 239 -0.42 -30.50 14.01
C ALA A 239 -1.53 -30.46 15.06
N LEU A 240 -2.70 -31.02 14.73
CA LEU A 240 -3.45 -31.77 15.73
C LEU A 240 -3.07 -33.22 15.48
N VAL A 241 -1.91 -33.61 16.01
CA VAL A 241 -1.66 -35.02 16.28
C VAL A 241 -2.76 -35.44 17.24
N ASP A 242 -3.47 -36.46 16.82
CA ASP A 242 -4.53 -37.19 17.48
C ASP A 242 -4.09 -37.54 18.91
N MET A 243 -4.56 -36.76 19.90
CA MET A 243 -4.44 -37.08 21.32
C MET A 243 -5.73 -37.80 21.73
N ASN A 244 -5.98 -38.95 21.12
CA ASN A 244 -6.97 -39.93 21.53
C ASN A 244 -6.47 -41.33 21.15
N ASP A 245 -5.44 -41.78 21.85
CA ASP A 245 -5.25 -43.21 22.10
C ASP A 245 -4.45 -43.36 23.40
N LEU A 246 -5.19 -43.37 24.51
CA LEU A 246 -4.72 -43.81 25.81
C LEU A 246 -5.65 -44.93 26.25
N GLU A 247 -5.26 -46.17 25.97
CA GLU A 247 -5.68 -47.33 26.75
C GLU A 247 -4.46 -48.17 27.11
N ASP A 248 -4.52 -48.69 28.33
CA ASP A 248 -3.47 -49.22 29.18
C ASP A 248 -2.77 -50.48 28.64
N ASP A 249 -1.50 -50.69 29.01
CA ASP A 249 -0.99 -51.97 29.53
C ASP A 249 0.48 -51.85 30.03
N ASP A 250 0.58 -51.71 31.35
CA ASP A 250 1.50 -52.31 32.34
C ASP A 250 2.88 -52.98 32.00
N TYR A 251 3.86 -52.62 32.84
CA TYR A 251 5.13 -53.27 33.29
C TYR A 251 6.29 -53.58 32.30
N GLU A 252 7.42 -52.86 32.40
CA GLU A 252 8.58 -53.21 33.25
C GLU A 252 9.77 -52.24 33.06
N GLU A 253 10.52 -52.07 34.14
CA GLU A 253 11.65 -51.18 34.37
C GLU A 253 12.94 -51.71 33.71
N LYS A 254 13.62 -50.89 32.90
CA LYS A 254 15.06 -51.09 32.65
C LYS A 254 15.81 -49.81 32.26
N ASP A 255 16.61 -49.38 33.23
CA ASP A 255 17.89 -48.68 33.20
C ASP A 255 18.55 -48.44 31.83
N GLY A 256 19.02 -47.21 31.60
CA GLY A 256 19.87 -46.87 30.46
C GLY A 256 19.83 -45.40 30.02
N CYS A 257 20.89 -44.67 30.32
CA CYS A 257 21.14 -43.29 29.92
C CYS A 257 21.06 -43.06 28.40
N GLU A 258 20.33 -42.03 27.94
CA GLU A 258 20.58 -41.42 26.62
C GLU A 258 20.07 -39.98 26.50
N MET A 259 20.55 -39.08 27.37
CA MET A 259 20.57 -37.64 27.04
C MET A 259 21.74 -37.39 26.08
N ASP A 260 21.57 -37.63 24.77
CA ASP A 260 22.53 -37.11 23.77
C ASP A 260 22.09 -37.16 22.28
N ALA A 261 20.81 -37.36 21.97
CA ALA A 261 20.36 -37.54 20.57
C ALA A 261 19.55 -36.38 19.96
N LEU A 262 19.44 -35.21 20.62
CA LEU A 262 18.68 -34.06 20.07
C LEU A 262 19.50 -32.81 19.78
N ASN A 263 20.78 -32.75 20.16
CA ASN A 263 21.62 -31.56 19.98
C ASN A 263 22.54 -31.59 18.74
N LYS A 264 22.34 -32.57 17.83
CA LYS A 264 23.19 -32.78 16.65
C LYS A 264 22.49 -32.61 15.29
N LYS A 265 21.41 -31.83 15.24
CA LYS A 265 20.78 -31.39 13.97
C LYS A 265 20.66 -29.87 13.81
N PHE A 266 21.35 -29.09 14.64
CA PHE A 266 21.42 -27.63 14.54
C PHE A 266 22.86 -27.13 14.40
N SER A 267 23.64 -27.69 13.47
CA SER A 267 24.98 -27.17 13.16
C SER A 267 25.43 -27.57 11.75
N SER A 268 24.67 -27.20 10.71
CA SER A 268 25.22 -26.92 9.38
C SER A 268 24.14 -26.34 8.46
N ALA A 269 23.93 -25.03 8.55
CA ALA A 269 23.39 -24.27 7.43
C ALA A 269 24.13 -22.95 7.41
N THR A 270 25.05 -22.87 6.46
CA THR A 270 25.83 -21.71 6.06
C THR A 270 24.99 -20.44 6.01
N LEU A 271 25.52 -19.35 6.59
CA LEU A 271 25.03 -17.99 6.40
C LEU A 271 24.87 -17.70 4.90
N GLY A 272 23.62 -17.55 4.47
CA GLY A 272 23.25 -17.09 3.14
C GLY A 272 22.25 -15.95 3.29
N ASP A 273 22.73 -14.75 2.99
CA ASP A 273 22.01 -13.54 2.55
C ASP A 273 20.60 -13.30 3.11
N GLY A 274 20.49 -12.34 4.04
CA GLY A 274 19.21 -11.85 4.54
C GLY A 274 18.38 -11.17 3.44
N PRO A 275 17.05 -11.03 3.61
CA PRO A 275 16.21 -10.37 2.62
C PRO A 275 16.58 -8.90 2.61
N SER A 276 17.21 -8.45 1.53
CA SER A 276 17.56 -7.05 1.34
C SER A 276 16.30 -6.20 1.43
N ASN A 277 16.26 -5.27 2.41
CA ASN A 277 15.31 -4.17 2.42
C ASN A 277 15.36 -3.45 1.07
N GLY A 278 14.19 -3.06 0.56
CA GLY A 278 13.98 -2.57 -0.80
C GLY A 278 15.08 -1.63 -1.31
N TYR A 279 15.33 -1.72 -2.60
CA TYR A 279 16.46 -1.15 -3.33
C TYR A 279 16.73 0.36 -3.12
N PHE A 280 15.83 1.10 -2.48
CA PHE A 280 15.97 2.53 -2.18
C PHE A 280 17.04 2.85 -1.13
N ASP A 281 17.37 1.94 -0.21
CA ASP A 281 18.44 2.15 0.80
C ASP A 281 19.85 2.22 0.19
N LYS A 282 19.99 1.90 -1.11
CA LYS A 282 21.25 1.93 -1.86
C LYS A 282 21.44 3.21 -2.68
N LEU A 283 20.50 4.15 -2.61
CA LEU A 283 20.63 5.43 -3.27
C LEU A 283 21.48 6.36 -2.37
N PRO A 284 22.57 6.95 -2.91
CA PRO A 284 23.37 7.91 -2.17
C PRO A 284 22.53 9.14 -1.82
N TYR A 285 22.76 9.68 -0.61
CA TYR A 285 22.05 10.82 0.01
C TYR A 285 22.17 12.16 -0.76
N GLU A 286 22.81 12.18 -1.93
CA GLU A 286 23.16 13.38 -2.69
C GLU A 286 22.15 13.75 -3.78
N THR A 287 20.88 13.35 -3.67
CA THR A 287 19.81 13.80 -4.59
C THR A 287 18.88 14.86 -4.00
N CYS A 288 19.25 15.45 -2.86
CA CYS A 288 18.53 16.58 -2.27
C CYS A 288 19.41 17.85 -2.20
N VAL A 289 19.90 18.33 -3.35
CA VAL A 289 20.37 19.72 -3.48
C VAL A 289 20.15 20.16 -4.94
N ASP A 290 19.14 20.99 -5.15
CA ASP A 290 19.24 22.12 -6.10
C ASP A 290 19.70 23.35 -5.29
#